data_AF-A0A7X5XNN8-F1
#
_entry.id   AF-A0A7X5XNN8-F1
#
_cell.length_a   1.000
_cell.length_b   1.000
_cell.length_c   1.000
_cell.angle_alpha   90.00
_cell.angle_beta   90.00
_cell.angle_gamma   90.00
#
_symmetry.space_group_name_H-M   'P 1'
#
loop_
_entity.id
_entity.type
_entity.pdbx_description
1 polymer ?
#
loop_
_entity_poly.entity_id
_entity_poly.type
_entity_poly.pdbx_seq_one_letter_code
_entity_poly.pdbx_strand_id
1 'polypeptide(L)'
;MSLPEVLLWQILRKQPGYVKFRRQHPIGRYVLDFYVLELKLAIEIDGVGHDMGDRPERDDSRDQWLESQGIRMLRIAAKDVLADPAGVADSIVRVCTER
;
A
#
# COMPACT_ATOMS: atom_id res chain seq x y z
N MET A 1 -3.79 7.16 10.06
CA MET A 1 -4.34 6.73 8.77
C MET A 1 -5.18 7.84 8.20
N SER A 2 -4.99 8.15 6.92
CA SER A 2 -5.82 9.09 6.17
C SER A 2 -7.23 8.52 5.87
N LEU A 3 -8.16 9.37 5.42
CA LEU A 3 -9.51 8.92 5.03
C LEU A 3 -9.47 7.81 3.95
N PRO A 4 -8.71 7.95 2.83
CA PRO A 4 -8.51 6.87 1.86
C PRO A 4 -8.05 5.54 2.50
N GLU A 5 -7.03 5.57 3.34
CA GLU A 5 -6.54 4.37 4.03
C GLU A 5 -7.62 3.74 4.93
N VAL A 6 -8.39 4.54 5.66
CA VAL A 6 -9.46 4.02 6.52
C VAL A 6 -10.54 3.31 5.69
N LEU A 7 -10.98 3.91 4.59
CA LEU A 7 -11.98 3.31 3.70
C LEU A 7 -11.48 1.98 3.13
N LEU A 8 -10.25 1.96 2.63
CA LEU A 8 -9.65 0.75 2.06
C LEU A 8 -9.47 -0.34 3.13
N TRP A 9 -9.00 0.02 4.33
CA TRP A 9 -8.81 -0.92 5.43
C TRP A 9 -10.11 -1.60 5.87
N GLN A 10 -11.23 -0.85 5.90
CA GLN A 10 -12.52 -1.40 6.29
C GLN A 10 -12.97 -2.57 5.41
N ILE A 11 -12.53 -2.58 4.15
CA ILE A 11 -12.80 -3.62 3.15
C ILE A 11 -11.74 -4.72 3.24
N LEU A 12 -10.45 -4.38 3.14
CA LEU A 12 -9.34 -5.34 3.14
C LEU A 12 -9.34 -6.24 4.38
N ARG A 13 -9.69 -5.71 5.56
CA ARG A 13 -9.75 -6.50 6.81
C ARG A 13 -10.84 -7.57 6.83
N LYS A 14 -11.82 -7.49 5.92
CA LYS A 14 -12.94 -8.42 5.79
C LYS A 14 -12.74 -9.44 4.66
N GLN A 15 -11.69 -9.27 3.84
CA GLN A 15 -11.44 -10.15 2.72
C GLN A 15 -11.15 -11.58 3.21
N PRO A 16 -11.66 -12.63 2.52
CA PRO A 16 -11.53 -14.01 2.95
C PRO A 16 -10.06 -14.43 3.03
N GLY A 17 -9.77 -15.34 3.97
CA GLY A 17 -8.47 -15.58 4.61
C GLY A 17 -7.30 -16.09 3.75
N TYR A 18 -7.32 -15.90 2.44
CA TYR A 18 -6.21 -16.24 1.55
C TYR A 18 -5.09 -15.19 1.57
N VAL A 19 -5.38 -13.94 1.97
CA VAL A 19 -4.39 -12.85 2.04
C VAL A 19 -4.51 -12.12 3.37
N LYS A 20 -3.40 -12.04 4.13
CA LYS A 20 -3.36 -11.36 5.42
C LYS A 20 -2.82 -9.94 5.28
N PHE A 21 -3.73 -8.98 5.16
CA PHE A 21 -3.39 -7.56 5.15
C PHE A 21 -3.07 -7.05 6.55
N ARG A 22 -1.92 -6.39 6.67
CA ARG A 22 -1.53 -5.56 7.81
C ARG A 22 -1.64 -4.10 7.41
N ARG A 23 -1.85 -3.22 8.39
CA ARG A 23 -1.85 -1.76 8.21
C ARG A 23 -0.77 -1.13 9.07
N GLN A 24 -0.23 0.02 8.65
CA GLN A 24 0.78 0.80 9.37
C GLN A 24 1.93 -0.09 9.87
N HIS A 25 2.47 -0.92 8.99
CA HIS A 25 3.44 -1.96 9.34
C HIS A 25 4.86 -1.38 9.39
N PRO A 26 5.54 -1.38 10.54
CA PRO A 26 6.92 -0.90 10.63
C PRO A 26 7.88 -1.91 9.99
N ILE A 27 8.75 -1.42 9.11
CA ILE A 27 9.87 -2.16 8.52
C ILE A 27 11.11 -1.26 8.51
N GLY A 28 12.12 -1.64 9.29
CA GLY A 28 13.32 -0.83 9.49
C GLY A 28 12.96 0.56 10.00
N ARG A 29 13.35 1.59 9.25
CA ARG A 29 13.04 3.01 9.57
C ARG A 29 11.75 3.53 8.93
N TYR A 30 11.04 2.70 8.17
CA TYR A 30 9.84 3.10 7.44
C TYR A 30 8.60 2.44 8.03
N VAL A 31 7.45 3.09 7.85
CA VAL A 31 6.13 2.55 8.19
C VAL A 31 5.35 2.47 6.89
N LEU A 32 4.89 1.28 6.54
CA LEU A 32 4.12 1.01 5.33
C LEU A 32 2.63 1.17 5.60
N ASP A 33 1.88 1.79 4.70
CA ASP A 33 0.43 1.99 4.89
C ASP A 33 -0.30 0.65 5.02
N PHE A 34 -0.01 -0.27 4.08
CA PHE A 34 -0.41 -1.67 4.19
C PHE A 34 0.71 -2.62 3.78
N TYR A 35 0.64 -3.84 4.30
CA TYR A 35 1.64 -4.87 4.04
C TYR A 35 1.04 -6.27 4.03
N VAL A 36 1.43 -7.07 3.04
CA VAL A 36 1.14 -8.52 2.97
C VAL A 36 2.45 -9.28 3.19
N LEU A 37 2.56 -9.91 4.37
CA LEU A 37 3.79 -10.58 4.79
C LEU A 37 4.16 -11.75 3.87
N GLU A 38 3.19 -12.60 3.53
CA GLU A 38 3.44 -13.80 2.71
C GLU A 38 3.97 -13.45 1.31
N LEU A 39 3.62 -12.27 0.79
CA LEU A 39 3.98 -11.82 -0.55
C LEU A 39 5.12 -10.80 -0.59
N LYS A 40 5.63 -10.39 0.58
CA LYS A 40 6.51 -9.24 0.78
C LYS A 40 6.06 -8.03 -0.05
N LEU A 41 4.78 -7.66 0.07
CA LEU A 41 4.15 -6.60 -0.71
C LEU A 41 3.77 -5.43 0.19
N ALA A 42 4.43 -4.29 0.00
CA ALA A 42 4.02 -2.99 0.52
C ALA A 42 2.97 -2.38 -0.40
N ILE A 43 1.92 -1.78 0.18
CA ILE A 43 0.90 -1.03 -0.55
C ILE A 43 0.81 0.35 0.09
N GLU A 44 1.04 1.39 -0.70
CA GLU A 44 1.09 2.79 -0.26
C GLU A 44 -0.03 3.58 -0.91
N ILE A 45 -0.69 4.46 -0.14
CA ILE A 45 -1.78 5.31 -0.65
C ILE A 45 -1.24 6.71 -0.89
N ASP A 46 -1.07 7.06 -2.15
CA ASP A 46 -0.41 8.30 -2.55
C ASP A 46 -1.41 9.43 -2.80
N GLY A 47 -1.25 10.55 -2.09
CA GLY A 47 -2.07 11.74 -2.28
C GLY A 47 -1.50 12.61 -3.40
N VAL A 48 -2.36 13.21 -4.23
CA VAL A 48 -1.97 14.14 -5.32
C VAL A 48 -1.13 15.34 -4.83
N GLY A 49 -1.05 15.57 -3.51
CA GLY A 49 -0.20 16.58 -2.87
C GLY A 49 1.23 16.16 -2.53
N HIS A 50 1.65 14.93 -2.82
CA HIS A 50 3.06 14.51 -2.68
C HIS A 50 3.91 14.81 -3.93
N ASP A 51 3.30 15.22 -5.03
CA ASP A 51 3.96 15.44 -6.33
C ASP A 51 4.39 16.92 -6.58
N MET A 52 4.09 17.83 -5.66
CA MET A 52 4.43 19.26 -5.81
C MET A 52 5.24 19.77 -4.61
N GLY A 53 6.52 19.41 -4.57
CA GLY A 53 7.53 20.06 -3.71
C GLY A 53 8.25 19.10 -2.76
N ASP A 54 9.53 18.87 -3.05
CA ASP A 54 10.59 18.35 -2.14
C ASP A 54 10.84 16.84 -1.94
N ARG A 55 10.41 15.89 -2.80
CA ARG A 55 10.61 14.44 -2.48
C ARG A 55 11.09 13.41 -3.52
N PRO A 56 11.54 13.70 -4.75
CA PRO A 56 12.00 12.63 -5.64
C PRO A 56 13.19 11.83 -5.07
N GLU A 57 14.16 12.48 -4.43
CA GLU A 57 15.37 11.82 -3.90
C GLU A 57 15.12 11.00 -2.61
N ARG A 58 14.12 11.40 -1.80
CA ARG A 58 13.74 10.70 -0.57
C ARG A 58 12.92 9.44 -0.86
N ASP A 59 12.13 9.46 -1.93
CA ASP A 59 11.35 8.31 -2.37
C ASP A 59 12.23 7.25 -3.03
N ASP A 60 13.22 7.64 -3.85
CA ASP A 60 14.16 6.68 -4.45
C ASP A 60 14.95 5.90 -3.40
N SER A 61 15.43 6.58 -2.35
CA SER A 61 16.16 5.92 -1.25
C SER A 61 15.29 4.95 -0.45
N ARG A 62 14.00 5.26 -0.28
CA ARG A 62 13.04 4.39 0.42
C ARG A 62 12.75 3.16 -0.43
N ASP A 63 12.43 3.36 -1.69
CA ASP A 63 11.99 2.32 -2.59
C ASP A 63 13.14 1.35 -2.89
N GLN A 64 14.36 1.85 -3.13
CA GLN A 64 15.57 1.03 -3.26
C GLN A 64 15.87 0.23 -1.98
N TRP A 65 15.70 0.85 -0.80
CA TRP A 65 15.93 0.14 0.45
C TRP A 65 14.91 -0.98 0.65
N LEU A 66 13.62 -0.73 0.41
CA LEU A 66 12.57 -1.76 0.48
C LEU A 66 12.81 -2.88 -0.53
N GLU A 67 13.18 -2.53 -1.76
CA GLU A 67 13.54 -3.50 -2.80
C GLU A 67 14.73 -4.37 -2.36
N SER A 68 15.76 -3.78 -1.73
CA SER A 68 16.89 -4.52 -1.17
C SER A 68 16.48 -5.53 -0.08
N GLN A 69 15.36 -5.30 0.61
CA GLN A 69 14.77 -6.25 1.57
C GLN A 69 13.89 -7.32 0.89
N GLY A 70 13.80 -7.30 -0.44
CA GLY A 70 12.93 -8.14 -1.24
C GLY A 70 11.45 -7.76 -1.11
N ILE A 71 11.16 -6.50 -0.74
CA ILE A 71 9.80 -5.98 -0.61
C ILE A 71 9.43 -5.28 -1.91
N ARG A 72 8.33 -5.72 -2.50
CA ARG A 72 7.73 -5.06 -3.68
C ARG A 72 6.80 -3.97 -3.22
N MET A 73 6.72 -2.89 -3.98
CA MET A 73 5.81 -1.77 -3.71
C MET A 73 4.67 -1.71 -4.72
N LEU A 74 3.45 -1.46 -4.24
CA LEU A 74 2.27 -1.14 -5.03
C LEU A 74 1.75 0.22 -4.58
N ARG A 75 1.84 1.25 -5.42
CA ARG A 75 1.30 2.58 -5.13
C ARG A 75 -0.12 2.69 -5.69
N ILE A 76 -1.04 3.16 -4.87
CA ILE A 76 -2.45 3.39 -5.23
C ILE A 76 -2.75 4.88 -5.03
N ALA A 77 -3.31 5.55 -6.04
CA ALA A 77 -3.65 6.95 -5.89
C ALA A 77 -4.85 7.10 -4.93
N ALA A 78 -4.74 8.03 -3.99
CA ALA A 78 -5.80 8.34 -3.01
C ALA A 78 -7.13 8.71 -3.69
N LYS A 79 -7.07 9.40 -4.84
CA LYS A 79 -8.25 9.73 -5.63
C LYS A 79 -9.02 8.49 -6.11
N ASP A 80 -8.32 7.40 -6.42
CA ASP A 80 -8.94 6.17 -6.92
C ASP A 80 -9.61 5.42 -5.75
N VAL A 81 -8.97 5.41 -4.58
CA VAL A 81 -9.56 4.87 -3.34
C VAL A 81 -10.81 5.65 -2.93
N LEU A 82 -10.80 6.98 -3.06
CA LEU A 82 -11.94 7.83 -2.73
C LEU A 82 -13.10 7.65 -3.73
N ALA A 83 -12.78 7.39 -4.99
CA ALA A 83 -13.77 7.17 -6.04
C ALA A 83 -14.44 5.79 -5.92
N ASP A 84 -13.65 4.73 -5.73
CA ASP A 84 -14.15 3.36 -5.61
C ASP A 84 -13.24 2.50 -4.70
N PRO A 85 -13.44 2.53 -3.37
CA PRO A 85 -12.62 1.77 -2.45
C PRO A 85 -12.82 0.25 -2.60
N ALA A 86 -13.97 -0.20 -3.08
CA ALA A 86 -14.27 -1.61 -3.27
C ALA A 86 -13.55 -2.17 -4.49
N GLY A 87 -13.64 -1.50 -5.65
CA GLY A 87 -12.91 -1.89 -6.86
C GLY A 87 -11.40 -1.86 -6.68
N VAL A 88 -10.87 -0.90 -5.93
CA VAL A 88 -9.45 -0.88 -5.54
C VAL A 88 -9.09 -2.08 -4.66
N ALA A 89 -9.89 -2.38 -3.63
CA ALA A 89 -9.64 -3.52 -2.76
C ALA A 89 -9.63 -4.85 -3.54
N ASP A 90 -10.60 -5.04 -4.45
CA ASP A 90 -10.68 -6.24 -5.28
C ASP A 90 -9.47 -6.36 -6.22
N SER A 91 -9.02 -5.24 -6.80
CA SER A 91 -7.81 -5.19 -7.62
C SER A 91 -6.56 -5.58 -6.82
N ILE A 92 -6.43 -5.09 -5.59
CA ILE A 92 -5.33 -5.47 -4.68
C ILE A 92 -5.36 -6.96 -4.36
N VAL A 93 -6.54 -7.50 -4.02
CA VAL A 93 -6.71 -8.93 -3.71
C VAL A 93 -6.32 -9.78 -4.92
N ARG A 94 -6.77 -9.40 -6.11
CA ARG A 94 -6.44 -10.10 -7.37
C ARG A 94 -4.93 -10.16 -7.61
N VAL A 95 -4.23 -9.02 -7.45
CA VAL A 95 -2.76 -8.95 -7.54
C VAL A 95 -2.08 -9.88 -6.52
N CYS A 96 -2.69 -10.06 -5.35
CA CYS A 96 -2.17 -10.93 -4.29
C CYS A 96 -2.41 -12.43 -4.57
N THR A 97 -3.45 -12.79 -5.31
CA THR A 97 -3.84 -14.20 -5.57
C THR A 97 -3.38 -14.74 -6.92
N GLU A 98 -3.06 -13.89 -7.90
CA GLU A 98 -2.58 -14.29 -9.24
C GLU A 98 -1.06 -14.57 -9.28
N ARG A 99 -0.39 -14.70 -8.13
CA ARG A 99 1.05 -14.95 -8.00
C ARG A 99 1.32 -16.27 -7.29
#